data_AF-A0A4Q2DSW6-F1
#
_entry.id   AF-A0A4Q2DSW6-F1
#
_cell.length_a   1.000
_cell.length_b   1.000
_cell.length_c   1.000
_cell.angle_alpha   90.00
_cell.angle_beta   90.00
_cell.angle_gamma   90.00
#
_symmetry.space_group_name_H-M   'P 1'
#
loop_
_entity.id
_entity.type
_entity.pdbx_description
1 polymer ?
#
loop_
_entity_poly.entity_id
_entity_poly.type
_entity_poly.pdbx_seq_one_letter_code
_entity_poly.pdbx_strand_id
1 'polypeptide(L)'
;MINPTLSTLLESLSLPSEFSKYDDLSPEKAILDAWASKAAQVLSEVKGLLREVKGKDIEIVELGSIIARVAPFVYDPASLNEADTPTVYEEERNVLRNESPWITRDSKQLSKEILDALHLQRNERLVKHVLESVVKPVFRASNPHPHINPSTGRSLPESRISRPPQQGGFASITQDFFESEGQRWKTSPGLSSVLYWCVDNTTSSMYDDVWHLVIPPLMTLLDDYQTRYKLLGLLIAQRMLQDVPAPLLGKTGIHGLLQTSFTKALAQQDSPLAPPILRLAISQSLRLLVLTTPDGTKARFDGLCTLLGEGIITTVWTYTFDKPEIVRATLDALPPVVETLGIGCARFIQSLIPQLTHSLILPSKQGLIPGAPPVDLLQLQLQLSSLRVLIPLMQFCAPRMHRWRLTILDALVRCWPAALLRIASLFRFVTLILMTKGKRKAN
;
A
#
# COMPACT_ATOMS: atom_id res chain seq x y z
N MET A 1 -17.67 -27.89 18.16
CA MET A 1 -18.91 -27.18 18.58
C MET A 1 -18.51 -25.99 19.43
N ILE A 2 -18.73 -24.79 18.89
CA ILE A 2 -18.30 -23.53 19.49
C ILE A 2 -18.94 -23.39 20.87
N ASN A 3 -18.13 -23.09 21.88
CA ASN A 3 -18.65 -22.63 23.17
C ASN A 3 -19.60 -21.43 22.87
N PRO A 4 -20.91 -21.49 23.18
CA PRO A 4 -21.87 -20.48 22.77
C PRO A 4 -21.44 -19.06 23.18
N THR A 5 -20.73 -18.95 24.31
CA THR A 5 -20.12 -17.70 24.78
C THR A 5 -19.10 -17.13 23.80
N LEU A 6 -18.24 -17.97 23.21
CA LEU A 6 -17.26 -17.54 22.19
C LEU A 6 -17.95 -17.05 20.92
N SER A 7 -19.02 -17.72 20.47
CA SER A 7 -19.78 -17.30 19.28
C SER A 7 -20.36 -15.89 19.47
N THR A 8 -21.00 -15.65 20.62
CA THR A 8 -21.58 -14.32 20.94
C THR A 8 -20.50 -13.23 21.03
N LEU A 9 -19.34 -13.54 21.60
CA LEU A 9 -18.22 -12.57 21.63
C LEU A 9 -17.70 -12.26 20.23
N LEU A 10 -17.50 -13.28 19.38
CA LEU A 10 -17.07 -13.09 18.00
C LEU A 10 -18.09 -12.30 17.17
N GLU A 11 -19.38 -12.51 17.40
CA GLU A 11 -20.44 -11.69 16.78
C GLU A 11 -20.36 -10.23 17.21
N SER A 12 -20.05 -9.95 18.48
CA SER A 12 -19.89 -8.57 18.96
C SER A 12 -18.67 -7.84 18.38
N LEU A 13 -17.69 -8.58 17.85
CA LEU A 13 -16.55 -8.06 17.09
C LEU A 13 -16.85 -7.82 15.61
N SER A 14 -18.07 -8.09 15.15
CA SER A 14 -18.49 -7.79 13.77
C SER A 14 -18.40 -6.29 13.52
N LEU A 15 -17.55 -5.88 12.57
CA LEU A 15 -17.41 -4.47 12.24
C LEU A 15 -18.74 -3.89 11.69
N PRO A 16 -19.28 -2.83 12.32
CA PRO A 16 -20.41 -2.08 11.80
C PRO A 16 -20.17 -1.60 10.37
N SER A 17 -21.18 -1.73 9.51
CA SER A 17 -21.07 -1.37 8.09
C SER A 17 -20.85 0.14 7.87
N GLU A 18 -21.27 0.95 8.84
CA GLU A 18 -21.17 2.41 8.92
C GLU A 18 -19.72 2.90 8.92
N PHE A 19 -18.77 2.07 9.37
CA PHE A 19 -17.33 2.36 9.22
C PHE A 19 -16.90 2.54 7.76
N SER A 20 -17.69 2.05 6.81
CA SER A 20 -17.42 2.25 5.38
C SER A 20 -17.64 3.71 4.93
N LYS A 21 -18.37 4.52 5.70
CA LYS A 21 -18.65 5.94 5.46
C LYS A 21 -18.19 6.83 6.62
N TYR A 22 -17.19 6.39 7.39
CA TYR A 22 -16.81 7.01 8.66
C TYR A 22 -16.52 8.52 8.59
N ASP A 23 -15.93 8.99 7.48
CA ASP A 23 -15.60 10.41 7.30
C ASP A 23 -16.83 11.31 7.09
N ASP A 24 -17.95 10.74 6.62
CA ASP A 24 -19.20 11.46 6.34
C ASP A 24 -20.15 11.52 7.55
N LEU A 25 -19.80 10.84 8.65
CA LEU A 25 -20.67 10.67 9.80
C LEU A 25 -20.28 11.61 10.94
N SER A 26 -21.21 12.51 11.34
CA SER A 26 -20.98 13.46 12.45
C SER A 26 -21.60 13.00 13.79
N PRO A 27 -22.91 12.69 13.90
CA PRO A 27 -23.46 12.20 15.17
C PRO A 27 -23.15 10.72 15.47
N GLU A 28 -23.03 9.88 14.44
CA GLU A 28 -22.81 8.44 14.59
C GLU A 28 -21.36 8.08 14.93
N LYS A 29 -20.42 9.01 14.72
CA LYS A 29 -18.99 8.81 14.99
C LYS A 29 -18.71 8.45 16.45
N ALA A 30 -19.38 9.12 17.39
CA ALA A 30 -19.22 8.84 18.81
C ALA A 30 -19.68 7.42 19.19
N ILE A 31 -20.70 6.89 18.50
CA ILE A 31 -21.18 5.51 18.70
C ILE A 31 -20.14 4.52 18.19
N LEU A 32 -19.56 4.79 17.02
CA LEU A 32 -18.52 3.95 16.41
C LEU A 32 -17.22 3.98 17.23
N ASP A 33 -16.84 5.12 17.79
CA ASP A 33 -15.66 5.26 18.64
C ASP A 33 -15.85 4.52 19.98
N ALA A 34 -17.05 4.59 20.56
CA ALA A 34 -17.41 3.81 21.73
C ALA A 34 -17.39 2.30 21.44
N TRP A 35 -17.87 1.89 20.26
CA TRP A 35 -17.79 0.49 19.81
C TRP A 35 -16.33 0.03 19.67
N ALA A 36 -15.47 0.83 19.03
CA ALA A 36 -14.04 0.51 18.84
C ALA A 36 -13.30 0.37 20.19
N SER A 37 -13.64 1.21 21.16
CA SER A 37 -13.12 1.13 22.53
C SER A 37 -13.57 -0.17 23.23
N LYS A 38 -14.85 -0.55 23.06
CA LYS A 38 -15.40 -1.79 23.62
C LYS A 38 -14.80 -3.05 22.97
N ALA A 39 -14.44 -3.00 21.68
CA ALA A 39 -13.86 -4.13 20.97
C ALA A 39 -12.56 -4.63 21.63
N ALA A 40 -11.74 -3.74 22.21
CA ALA A 40 -10.54 -4.15 22.95
C ALA A 40 -10.87 -5.01 24.18
N GLN A 41 -11.92 -4.66 24.93
CA GLN A 41 -12.38 -5.47 26.06
C GLN A 41 -12.84 -6.86 25.59
N VAL A 42 -13.66 -6.91 24.54
CA VAL A 42 -14.16 -8.17 23.97
C VAL A 42 -13.01 -9.06 23.48
N LEU A 43 -12.00 -8.49 22.82
CA LEU A 43 -10.80 -9.23 22.40
C LEU A 43 -10.04 -9.80 23.60
N SER A 44 -9.94 -9.06 24.70
CA SER A 44 -9.34 -9.56 25.94
C SER A 44 -10.10 -10.77 26.50
N GLU A 45 -11.44 -10.74 26.46
CA GLU A 45 -12.29 -11.86 26.88
C GLU A 45 -12.13 -13.08 25.96
N VAL A 46 -12.13 -12.87 24.63
CA VAL A 46 -11.85 -13.93 23.64
C VAL A 46 -10.50 -14.58 23.91
N LYS A 47 -9.46 -13.78 24.15
CA LYS A 47 -8.13 -14.27 24.49
C LYS A 47 -8.12 -15.09 25.78
N GLY A 48 -8.89 -14.67 26.80
CA GLY A 48 -9.09 -15.41 28.04
C GLY A 48 -9.66 -16.81 27.79
N LEU A 49 -10.76 -16.89 27.04
CA LEU A 49 -11.40 -18.16 26.68
C LEU A 49 -10.47 -19.07 25.86
N LEU A 50 -9.73 -18.51 24.90
CA LEU A 50 -8.78 -19.30 24.10
C LEU A 50 -7.62 -19.87 24.93
N ARG A 51 -7.25 -19.22 26.04
CA ARG A 51 -6.25 -19.76 26.99
C ARG A 51 -6.80 -20.95 27.79
N GLU A 52 -8.08 -20.94 28.11
CA GLU A 52 -8.75 -22.05 28.83
C GLU A 52 -8.96 -23.26 27.92
N VAL A 53 -9.15 -23.03 26.62
CA VAL A 53 -9.32 -24.08 25.60
C VAL A 53 -7.96 -24.67 25.15
N LYS A 54 -6.85 -24.08 25.60
CA LYS A 54 -5.48 -24.46 25.20
C LYS A 54 -5.21 -25.94 25.50
N GLY A 55 -5.15 -26.75 24.44
CA GLY A 55 -4.97 -28.22 24.51
C GLY A 55 -6.12 -29.05 23.92
N LYS A 56 -7.24 -28.42 23.52
CA LYS A 56 -8.27 -29.05 22.70
C LYS A 56 -8.10 -28.66 21.23
N ASP A 57 -8.30 -29.62 20.33
CA ASP A 57 -8.33 -29.35 18.89
C ASP A 57 -9.52 -28.44 18.57
N ILE A 58 -9.24 -27.22 18.12
CA ILE A 58 -10.25 -26.28 17.64
C ILE A 58 -10.58 -26.64 16.18
N GLU A 59 -11.85 -26.80 15.86
CA GLU A 59 -12.27 -27.14 14.50
C GLU A 59 -11.95 -26.00 13.51
N ILE A 60 -11.66 -26.36 12.25
CA ILE A 60 -11.29 -25.38 11.19
C ILE A 60 -12.35 -24.30 10.99
N VAL A 61 -13.64 -24.64 11.13
CA VAL A 61 -14.75 -23.69 11.00
C VAL A 61 -14.71 -22.62 12.10
N GLU A 62 -14.35 -23.02 13.31
CA GLU A 62 -14.25 -22.11 14.47
C GLU A 62 -13.03 -21.21 14.31
N LEU A 63 -11.89 -21.77 13.89
CA LEU A 63 -10.69 -21.00 13.55
C LEU A 63 -10.97 -19.97 12.45
N GLY A 64 -11.68 -20.37 11.39
CA GLY A 64 -12.08 -19.46 10.32
C GLY A 64 -12.94 -18.30 10.82
N SER A 65 -13.86 -18.57 11.76
CA SER A 65 -14.69 -17.55 12.39
C SER A 65 -13.87 -16.59 13.26
N ILE A 66 -12.89 -17.10 14.02
CA ILE A 66 -11.97 -16.27 14.80
C ILE A 66 -11.18 -15.35 13.87
N ILE A 67 -10.59 -15.88 12.80
CA ILE A 67 -9.79 -15.11 11.84
C ILE A 67 -10.62 -14.00 11.19
N ALA A 68 -11.84 -14.33 10.74
CA ALA A 68 -12.74 -13.37 10.12
C ALA A 68 -13.05 -12.15 11.01
N ARG A 69 -13.03 -12.33 12.34
CA ARG A 69 -13.34 -11.27 13.32
C ARG A 69 -12.12 -10.60 13.93
N VAL A 70 -11.00 -11.31 14.03
CA VAL A 70 -9.78 -10.82 14.71
C VAL A 70 -8.79 -10.19 13.72
N ALA A 71 -8.63 -10.76 12.51
CA ALA A 71 -7.69 -10.22 11.52
C ALA A 71 -7.91 -8.73 11.16
N PRO A 72 -9.16 -8.22 11.08
CA PRO A 72 -9.43 -6.80 10.84
C PRO A 72 -8.84 -5.81 11.84
N PHE A 73 -8.41 -6.27 13.02
CA PHE A 73 -7.79 -5.42 14.03
C PHE A 73 -6.26 -5.44 14.00
N VAL A 74 -5.66 -6.36 13.22
CA VAL A 74 -4.21 -6.53 13.14
C VAL A 74 -3.63 -5.78 11.95
N TYR A 75 -4.25 -5.95 10.79
CA TYR A 75 -3.73 -5.48 9.51
C TYR A 75 -4.36 -4.14 9.11
N ASP A 76 -3.73 -3.05 9.55
CA ASP A 76 -4.05 -1.68 9.16
C ASP A 76 -3.13 -1.21 8.00
N PRO A 77 -3.63 -0.38 7.06
CA PRO A 77 -2.82 0.12 5.95
C PRO A 77 -1.51 0.80 6.38
N ALA A 78 -1.54 1.51 7.51
CA ALA A 78 -0.36 2.19 8.05
C ALA A 78 0.79 1.21 8.35
N SER A 79 0.52 0.10 9.04
CA SER A 79 1.59 -0.83 9.41
C SER A 79 1.99 -1.77 8.29
N LEU A 80 1.06 -2.07 7.37
CA LEU A 80 1.37 -2.83 6.17
C LEU A 80 2.34 -2.08 5.25
N ASN A 81 2.15 -0.76 5.11
CA ASN A 81 3.03 0.07 4.30
C ASN A 81 4.46 0.16 4.89
N GLU A 82 4.57 0.22 6.22
CA GLU A 82 5.86 0.34 6.94
C GLU A 82 6.77 -0.90 6.83
N ALA A 83 6.22 -2.10 6.61
CA ALA A 83 7.01 -3.34 6.62
C ALA A 83 8.08 -3.41 5.51
N ASP A 84 7.81 -2.78 4.36
CA ASP A 84 8.64 -2.87 3.16
C ASP A 84 9.16 -1.51 2.69
N THR A 85 8.68 -0.39 3.24
CA THR A 85 9.14 0.95 2.85
C THR A 85 9.95 1.61 3.97
N PRO A 86 11.24 1.93 3.74
CA PRO A 86 12.13 2.43 4.79
C PRO A 86 11.78 3.85 5.28
N THR A 87 10.86 4.55 4.62
CA THR A 87 10.44 5.90 4.99
C THR A 87 8.95 6.12 4.69
N VAL A 88 8.10 5.86 5.69
CA VAL A 88 6.71 6.35 5.74
C VAL A 88 6.66 7.61 6.62
N TYR A 89 6.26 8.73 6.03
CA TYR A 89 6.20 10.04 6.68
C TYR A 89 4.98 10.17 7.60
N GLU A 90 5.07 11.01 8.64
CA GLU A 90 4.00 11.13 9.65
C GLU A 90 2.68 11.64 9.05
N GLU A 91 2.74 12.57 8.08
CA GLU A 91 1.54 13.03 7.37
C GLU A 91 0.82 11.86 6.68
N GLU A 92 1.59 11.00 6.00
CA GLU A 92 1.09 9.80 5.33
C GLU A 92 0.57 8.77 6.34
N ARG A 93 1.27 8.56 7.47
CA ARG A 93 0.79 7.68 8.55
C ARG A 93 -0.57 8.11 9.08
N ASN A 94 -0.80 9.41 9.25
CA ASN A 94 -2.07 9.92 9.75
C ASN A 94 -3.22 9.64 8.77
N VAL A 95 -3.00 9.90 7.47
CA VAL A 95 -3.99 9.55 6.44
C VAL A 95 -4.25 8.04 6.44
N LEU A 96 -3.21 7.21 6.49
CA LEU A 96 -3.35 5.75 6.49
C LEU A 96 -4.02 5.19 7.75
N ARG A 97 -3.85 5.82 8.92
CA ARG A 97 -4.53 5.43 10.16
C ARG A 97 -6.03 5.70 10.10
N ASN A 98 -6.43 6.78 9.42
CA ASN A 98 -7.84 7.12 9.24
C ASN A 98 -8.59 6.09 8.36
N GLU A 99 -7.87 5.26 7.60
CA GLU A 99 -8.48 4.18 6.81
C GLU A 99 -8.95 2.98 7.66
N SER A 100 -8.58 2.93 8.94
CA SER A 100 -9.01 1.87 9.86
C SER A 100 -9.29 2.41 11.26
N PRO A 101 -10.30 3.30 11.40
CA PRO A 101 -10.58 4.02 12.64
C PRO A 101 -11.02 3.10 13.79
N TRP A 102 -11.47 1.89 13.48
CA TRP A 102 -11.84 0.87 14.47
C TRP A 102 -10.64 0.22 15.17
N ILE A 103 -9.42 0.44 14.68
CA ILE A 103 -8.20 -0.18 15.22
C ILE A 103 -7.60 0.75 16.28
N THR A 104 -7.69 0.33 17.54
CA THR A 104 -7.00 0.98 18.65
C THR A 104 -5.68 0.27 18.92
N ARG A 105 -4.76 0.93 19.65
CA ARG A 105 -3.48 0.32 20.02
C ARG A 105 -3.68 -1.00 20.81
N ASP A 106 -4.66 -1.00 21.71
CA ASP A 106 -4.96 -2.13 22.57
C ASP A 106 -5.64 -3.26 21.79
N SER A 107 -6.64 -2.94 20.94
CA SER A 107 -7.31 -3.97 20.13
C SER A 107 -6.33 -4.62 19.16
N LYS A 108 -5.40 -3.85 18.58
CA LYS A 108 -4.34 -4.37 17.72
C LYS A 108 -3.39 -5.32 18.44
N GLN A 109 -2.88 -4.91 19.61
CA GLN A 109 -1.96 -5.73 20.38
C GLN A 109 -2.62 -7.04 20.82
N LEU A 110 -3.85 -6.98 21.34
CA LEU A 110 -4.61 -8.16 21.75
C LEU A 110 -4.91 -9.10 20.58
N SER A 111 -5.31 -8.54 19.44
CA SER A 111 -5.61 -9.34 18.24
C SER A 111 -4.38 -10.05 17.71
N LYS A 112 -3.23 -9.37 17.70
CA LYS A 112 -1.95 -9.99 17.33
C LYS A 112 -1.61 -11.15 18.26
N GLU A 113 -1.74 -10.95 19.57
CA GLU A 113 -1.48 -12.00 20.56
C GLU A 113 -2.43 -13.20 20.43
N ILE A 114 -3.69 -12.97 20.04
CA ILE A 114 -4.65 -14.05 19.76
C ILE A 114 -4.19 -14.86 18.54
N LEU A 115 -3.89 -14.19 17.42
CA LEU A 115 -3.47 -14.88 16.19
C LEU A 115 -2.15 -15.63 16.39
N ASP A 116 -1.18 -15.04 17.10
CA ASP A 116 0.11 -15.67 17.41
C ASP A 116 -0.07 -16.91 18.31
N ALA A 117 -0.97 -16.84 19.30
CA ALA A 117 -1.23 -17.94 20.22
C ALA A 117 -1.89 -19.16 19.56
N LEU A 118 -2.61 -18.95 18.45
CA LEU A 118 -3.26 -20.01 17.71
C LEU A 118 -2.30 -20.77 16.77
N HIS A 119 -1.04 -20.33 16.64
CA HIS A 119 0.00 -20.97 15.82
C HIS A 119 -0.45 -21.28 14.37
N LEU A 120 -1.26 -20.39 13.78
CA LEU A 120 -1.98 -20.63 12.52
C LEU A 120 -1.11 -20.51 11.25
N GLN A 121 0.21 -20.41 11.41
CA GLN A 121 1.09 -20.05 10.30
C GLN A 121 1.03 -21.11 9.18
N ARG A 122 0.74 -20.64 7.97
CA ARG A 122 0.80 -21.41 6.72
C ARG A 122 -0.09 -22.66 6.70
N ASN A 123 -1.24 -22.61 7.38
CA ASN A 123 -2.23 -23.69 7.35
C ASN A 123 -3.11 -23.61 6.10
N GLU A 124 -2.80 -24.44 5.10
CA GLU A 124 -3.48 -24.43 3.80
C GLU A 124 -4.99 -24.68 3.89
N ARG A 125 -5.42 -25.67 4.68
CA ARG A 125 -6.83 -26.03 4.82
C ARG A 125 -7.62 -24.86 5.41
N LEU A 126 -7.04 -24.16 6.37
CA LEU A 126 -7.65 -23.02 7.01
C LEU A 126 -7.72 -21.81 6.08
N VAL A 127 -6.64 -21.48 5.37
CA VAL A 127 -6.62 -20.41 4.37
C VAL A 127 -7.69 -20.66 3.30
N LYS A 128 -7.73 -21.88 2.75
CA LYS A 128 -8.76 -22.26 1.77
C LYS A 128 -10.17 -22.14 2.35
N HIS A 129 -10.38 -22.62 3.57
CA HIS A 129 -11.67 -22.51 4.24
C HIS A 129 -12.11 -21.05 4.39
N VAL A 130 -11.26 -20.16 4.92
CA VAL A 130 -11.58 -18.73 5.08
C VAL A 130 -11.87 -18.06 3.73
N LEU A 131 -11.08 -18.36 2.70
CA LEU A 131 -11.32 -17.84 1.36
C LEU A 131 -12.67 -18.31 0.79
N GLU A 132 -13.05 -19.57 1.00
CA GLU A 132 -14.31 -20.15 0.50
C GLU A 132 -15.55 -19.72 1.29
N SER A 133 -15.45 -19.65 2.62
CA SER A 133 -16.59 -19.42 3.52
C SER A 133 -16.80 -17.96 3.90
N VAL A 134 -15.75 -17.15 3.89
CA VAL A 134 -15.79 -15.74 4.32
C VAL A 134 -15.63 -14.79 3.13
N VAL A 135 -14.54 -14.92 2.37
CA VAL A 135 -14.21 -13.94 1.32
C VAL A 135 -15.06 -14.12 0.07
N LYS A 136 -15.08 -15.34 -0.49
CA LYS A 136 -15.76 -15.66 -1.75
C LYS A 136 -17.25 -15.30 -1.74
N PRO A 137 -18.06 -15.60 -0.70
CA PRO A 137 -19.49 -15.30 -0.74
C PRO A 137 -19.76 -13.80 -0.85
N VAL A 138 -18.95 -12.98 -0.16
CA VAL A 138 -19.13 -11.52 -0.15
C VAL A 138 -18.77 -10.91 -1.51
N PHE A 139 -17.66 -11.33 -2.13
CA PHE A 139 -17.26 -10.84 -3.45
C PHE A 139 -18.08 -11.45 -4.60
N ARG A 140 -18.44 -12.74 -4.54
CA ARG A 140 -19.22 -13.42 -5.59
C ARG A 140 -20.68 -12.96 -5.63
N ALA A 141 -21.27 -12.68 -4.47
CA ALA A 141 -22.59 -12.06 -4.40
C ALA A 141 -22.59 -10.61 -4.92
N SER A 142 -21.41 -10.02 -5.10
CA SER A 142 -21.22 -8.63 -5.49
C SER A 142 -20.67 -8.51 -6.92
N ASN A 143 -21.41 -8.98 -7.92
CA ASN A 143 -21.03 -8.99 -9.35
C ASN A 143 -19.62 -9.57 -9.64
N PRO A 144 -19.48 -10.70 -10.36
CA PRO A 144 -18.16 -11.23 -10.72
C PRO A 144 -17.34 -10.21 -11.55
N HIS A 145 -16.03 -10.12 -11.28
CA HIS A 145 -15.14 -9.19 -11.98
C HIS A 145 -15.16 -9.42 -13.51
N PRO A 146 -15.31 -8.36 -14.33
CA PRO A 146 -15.61 -8.50 -15.76
C PRO A 146 -14.48 -9.15 -16.59
N HIS A 147 -13.23 -9.04 -16.13
CA HIS A 147 -12.06 -9.53 -16.85
C HIS A 147 -11.50 -10.86 -16.34
N ILE A 148 -12.17 -11.52 -15.38
CA ILE A 148 -11.62 -12.71 -14.71
C ILE A 148 -12.64 -13.82 -14.70
N ASN A 149 -12.20 -15.01 -15.05
CA ASN A 149 -13.02 -16.20 -14.91
C ASN A 149 -13.12 -16.58 -13.43
N PRO A 150 -14.32 -16.55 -12.80
CA PRO A 150 -14.48 -16.75 -11.36
C PRO A 150 -14.20 -18.19 -10.89
N SER A 151 -14.20 -19.19 -11.78
CA SER A 151 -13.90 -20.57 -11.40
C SER A 151 -12.43 -20.92 -11.57
N THR A 152 -11.70 -20.24 -12.45
CA THR A 152 -10.29 -20.57 -12.74
C THR A 152 -9.30 -19.48 -12.32
N GLY A 153 -9.76 -18.27 -11.99
CA GLY A 153 -8.90 -17.13 -11.70
C GLY A 153 -8.04 -16.68 -12.89
N ARG A 154 -8.37 -17.12 -14.12
CA ARG A 154 -7.66 -16.72 -15.33
C ARG A 154 -8.23 -15.45 -15.92
N SER A 155 -7.37 -14.66 -16.54
CA SER A 155 -7.80 -13.53 -17.37
C SER A 155 -8.71 -14.00 -18.50
N LEU A 156 -9.80 -13.27 -18.75
CA LEU A 156 -10.71 -13.54 -19.85
C LEU A 156 -10.23 -12.82 -21.11
N PRO A 157 -10.25 -13.48 -22.29
CA PRO A 157 -10.00 -12.80 -23.55
C PRO A 157 -11.12 -11.79 -23.83
N GLU A 158 -10.81 -10.75 -24.60
CA GLU A 158 -11.75 -9.65 -24.91
C GLU A 158 -13.09 -10.15 -25.46
N SER A 159 -13.08 -11.21 -26.26
CA SER A 159 -14.27 -11.85 -26.84
C SER A 159 -15.21 -12.52 -25.84
N ARG A 160 -14.77 -12.75 -24.59
CA ARG A 160 -15.54 -13.42 -23.53
C ARG A 160 -15.87 -12.50 -22.36
N ILE A 161 -15.59 -11.20 -22.48
CA ILE A 161 -16.03 -10.21 -21.50
C ILE A 161 -17.56 -10.08 -21.65
N SER A 162 -18.28 -10.45 -20.59
CA SER A 162 -19.74 -10.54 -20.60
C SER A 162 -20.40 -9.15 -20.65
N ARG A 163 -20.52 -8.57 -21.85
CA ARG A 163 -21.57 -7.68 -22.40
C ARG A 163 -21.03 -7.01 -23.67
N PRO A 164 -21.74 -7.05 -24.81
CA PRO A 164 -21.32 -6.32 -26.01
C PRO A 164 -21.31 -4.80 -25.72
N PRO A 165 -20.39 -4.02 -26.30
CA PRO A 165 -20.31 -2.58 -26.08
C PRO A 165 -21.51 -1.92 -26.73
N GLN A 166 -22.57 -1.63 -25.96
CA GLN A 166 -23.56 -0.66 -26.38
C GLN A 166 -22.94 0.72 -26.14
N GLN A 167 -22.31 1.24 -27.20
CA GLN A 167 -21.92 2.65 -27.41
C GLN A 167 -20.82 3.28 -26.52
N GLY A 168 -20.28 2.60 -25.50
CA GLY A 168 -19.30 3.21 -24.56
C GLY A 168 -17.86 2.65 -24.53
N GLY A 169 -17.53 1.62 -25.32
CA GLY A 169 -16.21 0.95 -25.28
C GLY A 169 -15.91 0.22 -23.94
N PHE A 170 -14.70 -0.31 -23.78
CA PHE A 170 -14.30 -1.10 -22.61
C PHE A 170 -14.35 -0.33 -21.28
N ALA A 171 -14.14 0.98 -21.31
CA ALA A 171 -14.14 1.84 -20.11
C ALA A 171 -15.53 1.91 -19.45
N SER A 172 -16.61 1.92 -20.25
CA SER A 172 -17.99 1.96 -19.75
C SER A 172 -18.39 0.71 -18.97
N ILE A 173 -17.87 -0.47 -19.34
CA ILE A 173 -18.17 -1.74 -18.63
C ILE A 173 -17.56 -1.75 -17.23
N THR A 174 -16.33 -1.25 -17.11
CA THR A 174 -15.65 -1.13 -15.81
C THR A 174 -16.36 -0.10 -14.93
N GLN A 175 -16.81 1.01 -15.50
CA GLN A 175 -17.52 2.07 -14.77
C GLN A 175 -18.87 1.57 -14.22
N ASP A 176 -19.70 0.94 -15.05
CA ASP A 176 -21.00 0.37 -14.62
C ASP A 176 -20.82 -0.69 -13.52
N PHE A 177 -19.75 -1.49 -13.59
CA PHE A 177 -19.42 -2.49 -12.57
C PHE A 177 -19.19 -1.85 -11.20
N PHE A 178 -18.44 -0.75 -11.16
CA PHE A 178 -18.08 -0.08 -9.92
C PHE A 178 -19.13 0.91 -9.41
N GLU A 179 -20.02 1.40 -10.27
CA GLU A 179 -21.11 2.31 -9.92
C GLU A 179 -22.43 1.58 -9.55
N SER A 180 -22.55 0.28 -9.85
CA SER A 180 -23.78 -0.48 -9.55
C SER A 180 -24.03 -0.68 -8.03
N GLU A 181 -25.30 -0.59 -7.61
CA GLU A 181 -25.79 -0.82 -6.22
C GLU A 181 -25.56 -2.25 -5.67
N GLY A 182 -24.81 -3.09 -6.40
CA GLY A 182 -24.58 -4.51 -6.06
C GLY A 182 -23.31 -4.79 -5.25
N GLN A 183 -22.49 -3.79 -4.93
CA GLN A 183 -21.17 -4.00 -4.31
C GLN A 183 -21.23 -4.23 -2.78
N ARG A 184 -21.85 -5.34 -2.35
CA ARG A 184 -22.00 -5.70 -0.92
C ARG A 184 -20.66 -5.83 -0.18
N TRP A 185 -19.57 -6.14 -0.88
CA TRP A 185 -18.25 -6.18 -0.26
C TRP A 185 -17.83 -4.83 0.35
N LYS A 186 -18.33 -3.70 -0.18
CA LYS A 186 -18.09 -2.36 0.38
C LYS A 186 -18.78 -2.12 1.72
N THR A 187 -19.78 -2.93 2.08
CA THR A 187 -20.45 -2.85 3.40
C THR A 187 -19.80 -3.76 4.43
N SER A 188 -18.70 -4.43 4.08
CA SER A 188 -17.96 -5.36 4.95
C SER A 188 -16.58 -4.78 5.28
N PRO A 189 -16.51 -3.77 6.18
CA PRO A 189 -15.22 -3.21 6.59
C PRO A 189 -14.32 -4.30 7.19
N GLY A 190 -13.01 -4.20 6.94
CA GLY A 190 -12.03 -5.19 7.39
C GLY A 190 -11.92 -6.47 6.55
N LEU A 191 -12.79 -6.68 5.55
CA LEU A 191 -12.71 -7.87 4.68
C LEU A 191 -11.38 -7.93 3.90
N SER A 192 -10.84 -6.79 3.50
CA SER A 192 -9.51 -6.69 2.89
C SER A 192 -8.40 -7.16 3.82
N SER A 193 -8.50 -6.92 5.13
CA SER A 193 -7.54 -7.40 6.14
C SER A 193 -7.60 -8.92 6.29
N VAL A 194 -8.81 -9.52 6.17
CA VAL A 194 -8.96 -10.98 6.13
C VAL A 194 -8.33 -11.57 4.87
N LEU A 195 -8.55 -10.93 3.71
CA LEU A 195 -7.89 -11.31 2.46
C LEU A 195 -6.36 -11.18 2.55
N TYR A 196 -5.86 -10.09 3.15
CA TYR A 196 -4.43 -9.91 3.42
C TYR A 196 -3.89 -11.05 4.27
N TRP A 197 -4.55 -11.39 5.39
CA TRP A 197 -4.15 -12.53 6.24
C TRP A 197 -4.07 -13.83 5.44
N CYS A 198 -5.03 -14.09 4.55
CA CYS A 198 -5.02 -15.28 3.70
C CYS A 198 -3.80 -15.30 2.78
N VAL A 199 -3.50 -14.17 2.12
CA VAL A 199 -2.34 -14.04 1.24
C VAL A 199 -1.03 -14.16 2.01
N ASP A 200 -0.93 -13.53 3.17
CA ASP A 200 0.24 -13.58 4.06
C ASP A 200 0.57 -15.00 4.54
N ASN A 201 -0.47 -15.83 4.72
CA ASN A 201 -0.37 -17.24 5.11
C ASN A 201 -0.35 -18.21 3.92
N THR A 202 -0.33 -17.71 2.68
CA THR A 202 -0.23 -18.55 1.48
C THR A 202 1.23 -18.74 1.11
N THR A 203 1.63 -19.99 0.88
CA THR A 203 2.98 -20.32 0.37
C THR A 203 2.95 -20.53 -1.15
N SER A 204 4.13 -20.53 -1.78
CA SER A 204 4.26 -20.69 -3.23
C SER A 204 3.52 -21.91 -3.79
N SER A 205 3.54 -23.05 -3.09
CA SER A 205 2.86 -24.28 -3.51
C SER A 205 1.34 -24.25 -3.35
N MET A 206 0.81 -23.43 -2.43
CA MET A 206 -0.63 -23.36 -2.15
C MET A 206 -1.37 -22.56 -3.21
N TYR A 207 -0.68 -21.67 -3.94
CA TYR A 207 -1.33 -20.76 -4.87
C TYR A 207 -2.12 -21.49 -5.95
N ASP A 208 -1.68 -22.65 -6.44
CA ASP A 208 -2.40 -23.40 -7.47
C ASP A 208 -3.84 -23.75 -7.03
N ASP A 209 -4.05 -24.07 -5.75
CA ASP A 209 -5.35 -24.45 -5.21
C ASP A 209 -6.24 -23.26 -4.85
N VAL A 210 -5.65 -22.16 -4.36
CA VAL A 210 -6.41 -20.99 -3.91
C VAL A 210 -6.45 -19.85 -4.92
N TRP A 211 -5.78 -19.98 -6.07
CA TRP A 211 -5.63 -18.92 -7.09
C TRP A 211 -6.96 -18.27 -7.46
N HIS A 212 -7.94 -19.12 -7.79
CA HIS A 212 -9.27 -18.72 -8.22
C HIS A 212 -10.10 -18.04 -7.12
N LEU A 213 -9.68 -18.14 -5.85
CA LEU A 213 -10.31 -17.49 -4.71
C LEU A 213 -9.64 -16.16 -4.35
N VAL A 214 -8.33 -16.03 -4.58
CA VAL A 214 -7.54 -14.83 -4.25
C VAL A 214 -7.62 -13.77 -5.33
N ILE A 215 -7.48 -14.16 -6.60
CA ILE A 215 -7.33 -13.21 -7.70
C ILE A 215 -8.56 -12.34 -7.96
N PRO A 216 -9.80 -12.87 -8.00
CA PRO A 216 -10.95 -12.02 -8.27
C PRO A 216 -11.14 -10.92 -7.21
N PRO A 217 -11.13 -11.21 -5.89
CA PRO A 217 -11.17 -10.16 -4.85
C PRO A 217 -10.03 -9.15 -4.95
N LEU A 218 -8.80 -9.61 -5.19
CA LEU A 218 -7.63 -8.72 -5.34
C LEU A 218 -7.82 -7.74 -6.50
N MET A 219 -8.22 -8.24 -7.66
CA MET A 219 -8.43 -7.41 -8.85
C MET A 219 -9.61 -6.46 -8.70
N THR A 220 -10.70 -6.90 -8.04
CA THR A 220 -11.82 -6.00 -7.67
C THR A 220 -11.34 -4.82 -6.82
N LEU A 221 -10.46 -5.04 -5.84
CA LEU A 221 -9.90 -3.95 -5.02
C LEU A 221 -8.98 -3.03 -5.84
N LEU A 222 -8.10 -3.60 -6.68
CA LEU A 222 -7.15 -2.83 -7.50
C LEU A 222 -7.82 -1.96 -8.56
N ASP A 223 -8.88 -2.47 -9.19
CA ASP A 223 -9.58 -1.77 -10.27
C ASP A 223 -10.68 -0.82 -9.77
N ASP A 224 -10.98 -0.80 -8.47
CA ASP A 224 -11.94 0.14 -7.88
C ASP A 224 -11.51 1.59 -8.10
N TYR A 225 -12.50 2.49 -8.26
CA TYR A 225 -12.26 3.92 -8.44
C TYR A 225 -11.93 4.63 -7.13
N GLN A 226 -12.38 4.10 -5.98
CA GLN A 226 -12.13 4.68 -4.67
C GLN A 226 -10.70 4.35 -4.24
N THR A 227 -9.95 5.41 -3.92
CA THR A 227 -8.51 5.32 -3.62
C THR A 227 -8.19 4.42 -2.43
N ARG A 228 -9.05 4.35 -1.41
CA ARG A 228 -8.90 3.43 -0.25
C ARG A 228 -8.84 1.95 -0.64
N TYR A 229 -9.72 1.51 -1.54
CA TYR A 229 -9.77 0.10 -1.94
C TYR A 229 -8.62 -0.23 -2.87
N LYS A 230 -8.24 0.72 -3.73
CA LYS A 230 -7.05 0.61 -4.57
C LYS A 230 -5.77 0.45 -3.74
N LEU A 231 -5.61 1.26 -2.69
CA LEU A 231 -4.49 1.16 -1.74
C LEU A 231 -4.44 -0.23 -1.09
N LEU A 232 -5.58 -0.72 -0.58
CA LEU A 232 -5.68 -2.06 0.00
C LEU A 232 -5.32 -3.14 -1.02
N GLY A 233 -5.80 -3.02 -2.26
CA GLY A 233 -5.44 -3.91 -3.37
C GLY A 233 -3.93 -3.92 -3.63
N LEU A 234 -3.28 -2.75 -3.61
CA LEU A 234 -1.83 -2.63 -3.80
C LEU A 234 -1.03 -3.28 -2.65
N LEU A 235 -1.47 -3.12 -1.40
CA LEU A 235 -0.84 -3.75 -0.24
C LEU A 235 -0.98 -5.29 -0.26
N ILE A 236 -2.14 -5.80 -0.69
CA ILE A 236 -2.35 -7.24 -0.84
C ILE A 236 -1.52 -7.78 -2.02
N ALA A 237 -1.48 -7.06 -3.14
CA ALA A 237 -0.66 -7.41 -4.29
C ALA A 237 0.83 -7.45 -3.92
N GLN A 238 1.30 -6.49 -3.12
CA GLN A 238 2.67 -6.47 -2.59
C GLN A 238 3.02 -7.76 -1.89
N ARG A 239 2.18 -8.18 -0.92
CA ARG A 239 2.44 -9.41 -0.18
C ARG A 239 2.36 -10.63 -1.09
N MET A 240 1.37 -10.69 -1.98
CA MET A 240 1.21 -11.80 -2.94
C MET A 240 2.43 -11.97 -3.85
N LEU A 241 2.97 -10.86 -4.38
CA LEU A 241 4.12 -10.86 -5.28
C LEU A 241 5.43 -11.29 -4.62
N GLN A 242 5.47 -11.47 -3.29
CA GLN A 242 6.64 -12.03 -2.59
C GLN A 242 6.71 -13.55 -2.73
N ASP A 243 5.58 -14.26 -2.76
CA ASP A 243 5.53 -15.73 -2.68
C ASP A 243 4.93 -16.41 -3.94
N VAL A 244 4.25 -15.65 -4.81
CA VAL A 244 3.59 -16.21 -6.01
C VAL A 244 4.60 -16.78 -7.02
N PRO A 245 4.37 -18.00 -7.56
CA PRO A 245 5.19 -18.53 -8.64
C PRO A 245 5.07 -17.69 -9.92
N ALA A 246 6.21 -17.21 -10.46
CA ALA A 246 6.24 -16.50 -11.74
C ALA A 246 5.53 -17.23 -12.90
N PRO A 247 5.66 -18.57 -13.06
CA PRO A 247 4.97 -19.29 -14.12
C PRO A 247 3.44 -19.23 -14.01
N LEU A 248 2.90 -19.12 -12.79
CA LEU A 248 1.45 -19.06 -12.57
C LEU A 248 0.88 -17.73 -13.10
N LEU A 249 1.57 -16.61 -12.84
CA LEU A 249 1.22 -15.29 -13.37
C LEU A 249 1.19 -15.25 -14.91
N GLY A 250 2.15 -15.91 -15.54
CA GLY A 250 2.22 -16.04 -17.00
C GLY A 250 1.09 -16.89 -17.56
N LYS A 251 0.96 -18.14 -17.07
CA LYS A 251 -0.03 -19.13 -17.55
C LYS A 251 -1.48 -18.68 -17.40
N THR A 252 -1.78 -17.88 -16.39
CA THR A 252 -3.13 -17.41 -16.09
C THR A 252 -3.47 -16.07 -16.76
N GLY A 253 -2.47 -15.39 -17.34
CA GLY A 253 -2.63 -14.07 -17.96
C GLY A 253 -2.82 -12.94 -16.95
N ILE A 254 -2.65 -13.19 -15.65
CA ILE A 254 -2.89 -12.19 -14.60
C ILE A 254 -1.78 -11.13 -14.53
N HIS A 255 -0.56 -11.44 -14.98
CA HIS A 255 0.50 -10.42 -15.06
C HIS A 255 0.08 -9.19 -15.88
N GLY A 256 -0.58 -9.37 -17.02
CA GLY A 256 -1.04 -8.26 -17.86
C GLY A 256 -2.15 -7.43 -17.20
N LEU A 257 -3.06 -8.09 -16.48
CA LEU A 257 -4.11 -7.40 -15.72
C LEU A 257 -3.52 -6.59 -14.57
N LEU A 258 -2.62 -7.17 -13.77
CA LEU A 258 -1.92 -6.48 -12.69
C LEU A 258 -1.14 -5.27 -13.21
N GLN A 259 -0.40 -5.43 -14.31
CA GLN A 259 0.33 -4.33 -14.94
C GLN A 259 -0.62 -3.20 -15.35
N THR A 260 -1.77 -3.54 -15.94
CA THR A 260 -2.80 -2.55 -16.31
C THR A 260 -3.34 -1.82 -15.09
N SER A 261 -3.67 -2.53 -14.02
CA SER A 261 -4.20 -1.94 -12.78
C SER A 261 -3.15 -1.07 -12.07
N PHE A 262 -1.88 -1.47 -12.05
CA PHE A 262 -0.80 -0.66 -11.49
C PHE A 262 -0.58 0.62 -12.31
N THR A 263 -0.59 0.55 -13.63
CA THR A 263 -0.53 1.75 -14.49
C THR A 263 -1.73 2.67 -14.25
N LYS A 264 -2.95 2.14 -14.11
CA LYS A 264 -4.13 2.94 -13.74
C LYS A 264 -3.98 3.59 -12.36
N ALA A 265 -3.30 2.93 -11.42
CA ALA A 265 -3.03 3.50 -10.11
C ALA A 265 -2.06 4.71 -10.16
N LEU A 266 -1.16 4.76 -11.16
CA LEU A 266 -0.26 5.91 -11.36
C LEU A 266 -1.00 7.21 -11.75
N ALA A 267 -2.21 7.08 -12.30
CA ALA A 267 -3.06 8.23 -12.62
C ALA A 267 -3.81 8.81 -11.40
N GLN A 268 -3.72 8.18 -10.23
CA GLN A 268 -4.44 8.62 -9.02
C GLN A 268 -3.65 9.70 -8.28
N GLN A 269 -3.99 10.97 -8.53
CA GLN A 269 -3.22 12.13 -8.05
C GLN A 269 -4.05 13.14 -7.24
N ASP A 270 -5.36 12.94 -7.15
CA ASP A 270 -6.31 13.89 -6.53
C ASP A 270 -6.89 13.36 -5.22
N SER A 271 -6.09 12.63 -4.45
CA SER A 271 -6.48 12.06 -3.16
C SER A 271 -5.34 12.20 -2.15
N PRO A 272 -5.63 12.38 -0.85
CA PRO A 272 -4.61 12.33 0.20
C PRO A 272 -3.89 10.96 0.26
N LEU A 273 -4.49 9.90 -0.28
CA LEU A 273 -3.88 8.57 -0.42
C LEU A 273 -3.00 8.43 -1.67
N ALA A 274 -2.90 9.44 -2.53
CA ALA A 274 -2.09 9.36 -3.74
C ALA A 274 -0.61 9.03 -3.45
N PRO A 275 0.09 9.66 -2.47
CA PRO A 275 1.49 9.33 -2.19
C PRO A 275 1.76 7.83 -1.93
N PRO A 276 1.08 7.13 -0.99
CA PRO A 276 1.29 5.70 -0.80
C PRO A 276 0.90 4.88 -2.03
N ILE A 277 -0.20 5.23 -2.71
CA ILE A 277 -0.65 4.52 -3.92
C ILE A 277 0.41 4.56 -5.02
N LEU A 278 0.99 5.73 -5.30
CA LEU A 278 2.01 5.89 -6.34
C LEU A 278 3.28 5.12 -5.99
N ARG A 279 3.73 5.22 -4.73
CA ARG A 279 4.91 4.52 -4.24
C ARG A 279 4.77 3.00 -4.39
N LEU A 280 3.63 2.47 -3.96
CA LEU A 280 3.31 1.04 -4.09
C LEU A 280 3.14 0.63 -5.54
N ALA A 281 2.42 1.39 -6.36
CA ALA A 281 2.21 1.09 -7.77
C ALA A 281 3.54 1.01 -8.55
N ILE A 282 4.47 1.95 -8.32
CA ILE A 282 5.82 1.91 -8.93
C ILE A 282 6.58 0.67 -8.46
N SER A 283 6.60 0.43 -7.14
CA SER A 283 7.34 -0.69 -6.54
C SER A 283 6.81 -2.04 -7.00
N GLN A 284 5.48 -2.21 -7.05
CA GLN A 284 4.85 -3.44 -7.51
C GLN A 284 4.96 -3.64 -9.02
N SER A 285 4.92 -2.56 -9.81
CA SER A 285 5.20 -2.64 -11.25
C SER A 285 6.61 -3.14 -11.51
N LEU A 286 7.61 -2.60 -10.81
CA LEU A 286 8.99 -3.06 -10.90
C LEU A 286 9.11 -4.53 -10.49
N ARG A 287 8.53 -4.91 -9.34
CA ARG A 287 8.57 -6.29 -8.84
C ARG A 287 7.94 -7.27 -9.82
N LEU A 288 6.77 -6.93 -10.35
CA LEU A 288 6.07 -7.75 -11.35
C LEU A 288 6.91 -7.91 -12.63
N LEU A 289 7.51 -6.82 -13.12
CA LEU A 289 8.41 -6.87 -14.28
C LEU A 289 9.61 -7.79 -14.03
N VAL A 290 10.32 -7.61 -12.92
CA VAL A 290 11.48 -8.45 -12.57
C VAL A 290 11.09 -9.92 -12.40
N LEU A 291 9.93 -10.19 -11.81
CA LEU A 291 9.43 -11.54 -11.59
C LEU A 291 9.04 -12.25 -12.90
N THR A 292 8.48 -11.51 -13.86
CA THR A 292 7.90 -12.08 -15.09
C THR A 292 8.80 -11.98 -16.31
N THR A 293 9.88 -11.19 -16.24
CA THR A 293 10.80 -10.98 -17.36
C THR A 293 12.25 -11.27 -16.96
N PRO A 294 12.96 -12.16 -17.70
CA PRO A 294 14.36 -12.45 -17.41
C PRO A 294 15.27 -11.23 -17.60
N ASP A 295 16.34 -11.17 -16.82
CA ASP A 295 17.39 -10.15 -16.90
C ASP A 295 17.99 -10.07 -18.32
N GLY A 296 18.25 -8.84 -18.78
CA GLY A 296 18.86 -8.58 -20.09
C GLY A 296 17.92 -8.75 -21.30
N THR A 297 16.67 -9.16 -21.11
CA THR A 297 15.71 -9.28 -22.21
C THR A 297 15.21 -7.92 -22.71
N LYS A 298 14.90 -7.83 -24.01
CA LYS A 298 14.27 -6.65 -24.60
C LYS A 298 12.95 -6.31 -23.90
N ALA A 299 12.14 -7.32 -23.60
CA ALA A 299 10.86 -7.14 -22.90
C ALA A 299 11.02 -6.46 -21.54
N ARG A 300 12.03 -6.86 -20.75
CA ARG A 300 12.33 -6.20 -19.47
C ARG A 300 12.77 -4.75 -19.66
N PHE A 301 13.66 -4.49 -20.62
CA PHE A 301 14.13 -3.14 -20.92
C PHE A 301 12.99 -2.23 -21.36
N ASP A 302 12.14 -2.70 -22.28
CA ASP A 302 10.99 -1.95 -22.78
C ASP A 302 9.98 -1.69 -21.64
N GLY A 303 9.69 -2.70 -20.81
CA GLY A 303 8.81 -2.55 -19.65
C GLY A 303 9.31 -1.54 -18.62
N LEU A 304 10.61 -1.52 -18.32
CA LEU A 304 11.22 -0.52 -17.44
C LEU A 304 11.20 0.87 -18.06
N CYS A 305 11.42 0.98 -19.37
CA CYS A 305 11.29 2.25 -20.10
C CYS A 305 9.86 2.78 -20.10
N THR A 306 8.86 1.91 -20.25
CA THR A 306 7.44 2.27 -20.15
C THR A 306 7.09 2.71 -18.74
N LEU A 307 7.53 1.99 -17.70
CA LEU A 307 7.30 2.38 -16.31
C LEU A 307 7.90 3.76 -16.01
N LEU A 308 9.15 4.00 -16.38
CA LEU A 308 9.82 5.27 -16.11
C LEU A 308 9.30 6.42 -16.99
N GLY A 309 9.22 6.19 -18.30
CA GLY A 309 8.85 7.20 -19.28
C GLY A 309 7.36 7.53 -19.25
N GLU A 310 6.52 6.55 -19.59
CA GLU A 310 5.07 6.76 -19.67
C GLU A 310 4.45 6.83 -18.27
N GLY A 311 4.79 5.87 -17.39
CA GLY A 311 4.19 5.77 -16.07
C GLY A 311 4.57 6.90 -15.11
N ILE A 312 5.86 7.17 -14.93
CA ILE A 312 6.32 8.15 -13.92
C ILE A 312 6.43 9.56 -14.52
N ILE A 313 7.23 9.72 -15.59
CA ILE A 313 7.52 11.04 -16.16
C ILE A 313 6.27 11.63 -16.81
N THR A 314 5.64 10.90 -17.73
CA THR A 314 4.48 11.41 -18.47
C THR A 314 3.23 11.45 -17.61
N THR A 315 2.81 10.34 -17.00
CA THR A 315 1.55 10.30 -16.26
C THR A 315 1.60 11.06 -14.93
N VAL A 316 2.71 11.03 -14.18
CA VAL A 316 2.77 11.70 -12.87
C VAL A 316 3.37 13.10 -12.98
N TRP A 317 4.64 13.21 -13.33
CA TRP A 317 5.37 14.48 -13.18
C TRP A 317 4.86 15.61 -14.08
N THR A 318 4.24 15.30 -15.21
CA THR A 318 3.64 16.31 -16.10
C THR A 318 2.52 17.10 -15.40
N TYR A 319 1.80 16.49 -14.46
CA TYR A 319 0.59 17.05 -13.86
C TYR A 319 0.70 17.36 -12.36
N THR A 320 1.81 17.00 -11.70
CA THR A 320 1.95 17.10 -10.24
C THR A 320 3.06 18.06 -9.78
N PHE A 321 3.42 19.05 -10.62
CA PHE A 321 4.49 20.00 -10.29
C PHE A 321 4.19 20.85 -9.05
N ASP A 322 2.91 21.02 -8.72
CA ASP A 322 2.39 21.78 -7.59
C ASP A 322 2.08 20.91 -6.34
N LYS A 323 2.26 19.59 -6.44
CA LYS A 323 1.96 18.60 -5.39
C LYS A 323 3.26 17.95 -4.86
N PRO A 324 4.00 18.62 -3.97
CA PRO A 324 5.32 18.16 -3.51
C PRO A 324 5.31 16.78 -2.84
N GLU A 325 4.21 16.39 -2.19
CA GLU A 325 4.05 15.08 -1.54
C GLU A 325 4.03 13.94 -2.56
N ILE A 326 3.40 14.18 -3.72
CA ILE A 326 3.35 13.22 -4.84
C ILE A 326 4.72 13.10 -5.48
N VAL A 327 5.39 14.23 -5.76
CA VAL A 327 6.75 14.22 -6.31
C VAL A 327 7.69 13.48 -5.36
N ARG A 328 7.63 13.76 -4.04
CA ARG A 328 8.41 13.05 -3.02
C ARG A 328 8.17 11.54 -3.07
N ALA A 329 6.91 11.10 -3.06
CA ALA A 329 6.57 9.68 -3.08
C ALA A 329 7.09 8.94 -4.32
N THR A 330 7.01 9.57 -5.50
CA THR A 330 7.59 8.98 -6.72
C THR A 330 9.11 8.94 -6.67
N LEU A 331 9.77 10.00 -6.16
CA LEU A 331 11.23 10.04 -6.00
C LEU A 331 11.73 9.00 -5.01
N ASP A 332 11.01 8.71 -3.94
CA ASP A 332 11.35 7.65 -2.99
C ASP A 332 11.28 6.24 -3.60
N ALA A 333 10.35 6.01 -4.53
CA ALA A 333 10.17 4.71 -5.20
C ALA A 333 11.09 4.52 -6.41
N LEU A 334 11.75 5.59 -6.86
CA LEU A 334 12.53 5.62 -8.10
C LEU A 334 13.92 4.96 -8.04
N PRO A 335 14.68 4.93 -6.92
CA PRO A 335 16.03 4.38 -6.90
C PRO A 335 16.12 2.92 -7.39
N PRO A 336 15.25 1.99 -6.93
CA PRO A 336 15.27 0.61 -7.44
C PRO A 336 14.99 0.51 -8.95
N VAL A 337 14.15 1.40 -9.50
CA VAL A 337 13.88 1.46 -10.94
C VAL A 337 15.11 1.92 -11.70
N VAL A 338 15.80 2.96 -11.20
CA VAL A 338 17.05 3.47 -11.80
C VAL A 338 18.15 2.43 -11.75
N GLU A 339 18.31 1.73 -10.63
CA GLU A 339 19.28 0.65 -10.46
C GLU A 339 19.01 -0.51 -11.41
N THR A 340 17.74 -0.90 -11.55
CA THR A 340 17.36 -2.02 -12.44
C THR A 340 17.49 -1.66 -13.92
N LEU A 341 17.21 -0.40 -14.30
CA LEU A 341 17.33 0.07 -15.69
C LEU A 341 18.79 0.43 -16.07
N GLY A 342 19.61 0.82 -15.10
CA GLY A 342 21.03 1.13 -15.26
C GLY A 342 21.28 2.20 -16.34
N ILE A 343 22.18 1.90 -17.29
CA ILE A 343 22.52 2.82 -18.39
C ILE A 343 21.32 3.19 -19.27
N GLY A 344 20.23 2.40 -19.24
CA GLY A 344 18.98 2.72 -19.94
C GLY A 344 18.38 4.06 -19.52
N CYS A 345 18.65 4.51 -18.29
CA CYS A 345 18.26 5.83 -17.78
C CYS A 345 18.82 6.98 -18.62
N ALA A 346 19.88 6.74 -19.41
CA ALA A 346 20.47 7.73 -20.31
C ALA A 346 19.45 8.38 -21.25
N ARG A 347 18.41 7.65 -21.65
CA ARG A 347 17.33 8.14 -22.51
C ARG A 347 16.45 9.19 -21.83
N PHE A 348 16.41 9.19 -20.50
CA PHE A 348 15.51 10.01 -19.69
C PHE A 348 16.22 11.12 -18.91
N ILE A 349 17.56 11.25 -19.00
CA ILE A 349 18.34 12.27 -18.27
C ILE A 349 17.79 13.68 -18.48
N GLN A 350 17.32 14.00 -19.70
CA GLN A 350 16.78 15.32 -20.02
C GLN A 350 15.50 15.66 -19.23
N SER A 351 14.74 14.65 -18.80
CA SER A 351 13.57 14.83 -17.94
C SER A 351 13.93 14.65 -16.46
N LEU A 352 14.78 13.67 -16.14
CA LEU A 352 15.19 13.34 -14.77
C LEU A 352 15.99 14.47 -14.12
N ILE A 353 17.03 15.00 -14.78
CA ILE A 353 17.90 15.99 -14.15
C ILE A 353 17.16 17.28 -13.81
N PRO A 354 16.35 17.89 -14.69
CA PRO A 354 15.57 19.07 -14.32
C PRO A 354 14.62 18.81 -13.15
N GLN A 355 13.93 17.66 -13.11
CA GLN A 355 13.03 17.33 -12.00
C GLN A 355 13.80 17.23 -10.68
N LEU A 356 14.91 16.47 -10.67
CA LEU A 356 15.73 16.26 -9.49
C LEU A 356 16.34 17.57 -8.99
N THR A 357 16.89 18.39 -9.89
CA THR A 357 17.53 19.66 -9.52
C THR A 357 16.51 20.73 -9.11
N HIS A 358 15.32 20.76 -9.72
CA HIS A 358 14.23 21.62 -9.27
C HIS A 358 13.80 21.28 -7.83
N SER A 359 13.67 19.99 -7.52
CA SER A 359 13.38 19.51 -6.16
C SER A 359 14.44 19.90 -5.12
N LEU A 360 15.68 20.18 -5.55
CA LEU A 360 16.74 20.68 -4.67
C LEU A 360 16.62 22.17 -4.35
N ILE A 361 16.08 22.96 -5.29
CA ILE A 361 16.12 24.43 -5.28
C ILE A 361 14.82 25.06 -4.74
N LEU A 362 13.71 24.30 -4.64
CA LEU A 362 12.38 24.82 -4.25
C LEU A 362 12.43 25.83 -3.09
N PRO A 363 11.87 27.04 -3.24
CA PRO A 363 11.93 28.05 -2.19
C PRO A 363 11.04 27.66 -1.03
N SER A 364 11.59 27.75 0.18
CA SER A 364 10.84 27.44 1.38
C SER A 364 9.82 28.55 1.68
N LYS A 365 8.61 28.21 2.15
CA LYS A 365 7.49 29.18 2.24
C LYS A 365 7.36 29.93 3.58
N GLN A 366 8.00 29.52 4.70
CA GLN A 366 7.77 30.12 6.05
C GLN A 366 8.98 30.25 7.00
N GLY A 367 9.69 31.39 6.96
CA GLY A 367 10.92 31.58 7.73
C GLY A 367 10.62 31.57 9.22
N LEU A 368 11.19 30.62 9.97
CA LEU A 368 11.13 30.62 11.45
C LEU A 368 11.89 31.80 12.07
N ILE A 369 12.74 32.49 11.30
CA ILE A 369 13.54 33.64 11.73
C ILE A 369 13.50 34.69 10.60
N PRO A 370 13.28 35.98 10.90
CA PRO A 370 13.51 37.06 9.94
C PRO A 370 14.96 36.98 9.41
N GLY A 371 15.12 36.67 8.12
CA GLY A 371 16.44 36.54 7.48
C GLY A 371 17.08 35.15 7.49
N ALA A 372 16.45 34.11 8.05
CA ALA A 372 16.85 32.72 7.81
C ALA A 372 15.84 32.03 6.89
N PRO A 373 16.27 31.14 5.97
CA PRO A 373 15.33 30.40 5.16
C PRO A 373 14.45 29.52 6.08
N PRO A 374 13.13 29.49 5.86
CA PRO A 374 12.25 28.44 6.40
C PRO A 374 12.89 27.07 6.21
N VAL A 375 12.80 26.18 7.20
CA VAL A 375 13.08 24.75 6.96
C VAL A 375 11.75 24.02 7.01
N ASP A 376 11.08 23.96 5.88
CA ASP A 376 9.95 23.06 5.67
C ASP A 376 10.45 21.60 5.67
N LEU A 377 9.92 20.77 6.58
CA LEU A 377 10.30 19.35 6.68
C LEU A 377 10.01 18.60 5.38
N LEU A 378 8.91 18.93 4.71
CA LEU A 378 8.52 18.33 3.44
C LEU A 378 9.56 18.63 2.37
N GLN A 379 10.02 19.88 2.30
CA GLN A 379 11.07 20.29 1.37
C GLN A 379 12.38 19.54 1.63
N LEU A 380 12.81 19.42 2.88
CA LEU A 380 14.03 18.69 3.20
C LEU A 380 13.92 17.21 2.79
N GLN A 381 12.78 16.59 3.03
CA GLN A 381 12.54 15.20 2.62
C GLN A 381 12.55 15.07 1.10
N LEU A 382 11.97 16.02 0.38
CA LEU A 382 12.01 16.07 -1.08
C LEU A 382 13.45 16.22 -1.60
N GLN A 383 14.26 17.08 -0.98
CA GLN A 383 15.68 17.23 -1.29
C GLN A 383 16.45 15.92 -1.09
N LEU A 384 16.25 15.25 0.05
CA LEU A 384 16.89 13.95 0.34
C LEU A 384 16.45 12.87 -0.65
N SER A 385 15.16 12.81 -1.00
CA SER A 385 14.63 11.87 -1.98
C SER A 385 15.24 12.10 -3.37
N SER A 386 15.36 13.36 -3.79
CA SER A 386 16.03 13.73 -5.03
C SER A 386 17.51 13.29 -5.05
N LEU A 387 18.24 13.54 -3.96
CA LEU A 387 19.65 13.13 -3.85
C LEU A 387 19.81 11.60 -3.94
N ARG A 388 18.92 10.82 -3.31
CA ARG A 388 18.93 9.36 -3.37
C ARG A 388 18.78 8.82 -4.79
N VAL A 389 18.04 9.51 -5.66
CA VAL A 389 17.92 9.16 -7.09
C VAL A 389 19.12 9.66 -7.89
N LEU A 390 19.61 10.86 -7.59
CA LEU A 390 20.69 11.50 -8.34
C LEU A 390 22.00 10.72 -8.24
N ILE A 391 22.31 10.14 -7.09
CA ILE A 391 23.54 9.34 -6.86
C ILE A 391 23.65 8.16 -7.84
N PRO A 392 22.73 7.18 -7.85
CA PRO A 392 22.80 6.06 -8.78
C PRO A 392 22.67 6.52 -10.24
N LEU A 393 21.86 7.55 -10.52
CA LEU A 393 21.74 8.10 -11.87
C LEU A 393 23.08 8.62 -12.40
N MET A 394 23.83 9.36 -11.59
CA MET A 394 25.16 9.86 -11.95
C MET A 394 26.15 8.72 -12.18
N GLN A 395 26.08 7.64 -11.40
CA GLN A 395 26.93 6.47 -11.54
C GLN A 395 26.65 5.72 -12.85
N PHE A 396 25.40 5.34 -13.10
CA PHE A 396 25.04 4.57 -14.29
C PHE A 396 25.14 5.38 -15.59
N CYS A 397 24.89 6.69 -15.52
CA CYS A 397 24.88 7.54 -16.70
C CYS A 397 26.12 8.45 -16.81
N ALA A 398 27.21 8.14 -16.08
CA ALA A 398 28.43 8.95 -16.00
C ALA A 398 28.93 9.48 -17.36
N PRO A 399 28.94 8.71 -18.47
CA PRO A 399 29.41 9.20 -19.77
C PRO A 399 28.65 10.44 -20.28
N ARG A 400 27.36 10.59 -19.93
CA ARG A 400 26.50 11.68 -20.38
C ARG A 400 26.33 12.80 -19.35
N MET A 401 26.90 12.65 -18.14
CA MET A 401 26.74 13.63 -17.05
C MET A 401 27.53 14.92 -17.24
N HIS A 402 28.54 14.95 -18.11
CA HIS A 402 29.36 16.15 -18.34
C HIS A 402 28.54 17.39 -18.74
N ARG A 403 27.42 17.21 -19.45
CA ARG A 403 26.52 18.30 -19.88
C ARG A 403 25.71 18.89 -18.72
N TRP A 404 25.48 18.11 -17.69
CA TRP A 404 24.60 18.45 -16.57
C TRP A 404 25.36 18.86 -15.30
N ARG A 405 26.69 18.73 -15.30
CA ARG A 405 27.56 18.96 -14.13
C ARG A 405 27.34 20.33 -13.47
N LEU A 406 27.17 21.39 -14.27
CA LEU A 406 26.99 22.75 -13.75
C LEU A 406 25.59 22.93 -13.15
N THR A 407 24.56 22.39 -13.81
CA THR A 407 23.18 22.41 -13.31
C THR A 407 23.06 21.66 -11.99
N ILE A 408 23.68 20.47 -11.90
CA ILE A 408 23.70 19.67 -10.68
C ILE A 408 24.46 20.42 -9.57
N LEU A 409 25.64 20.95 -9.86
CA LEU A 409 26.45 21.66 -8.88
C LEU A 409 25.75 22.92 -8.35
N ASP A 410 25.16 23.73 -9.24
CA ASP A 410 24.38 24.92 -8.85
C ASP A 410 23.21 24.55 -7.93
N ALA A 411 22.47 23.49 -8.25
CA ALA A 411 21.37 23.00 -7.42
C ALA A 411 21.84 22.53 -6.03
N LEU A 412 22.95 21.77 -5.98
CA LEU A 412 23.54 21.30 -4.72
C LEU A 412 24.01 22.46 -3.84
N VAL A 413 24.70 23.44 -4.42
CA VAL A 413 25.19 24.62 -3.70
C VAL A 413 24.02 25.45 -3.13
N ARG A 414 22.92 25.59 -3.87
CA ARG A 414 21.71 26.29 -3.40
C ARG A 414 20.96 25.52 -2.31
N CYS A 415 20.98 24.19 -2.35
CA CYS A 415 20.38 23.33 -1.34
C CYS A 415 21.20 23.25 -0.04
N TRP A 416 22.51 23.48 -0.11
CA TRP A 416 23.47 23.30 0.98
C TRP A 416 23.16 24.08 2.28
N PRO A 417 22.73 25.37 2.26
CA PRO A 417 22.42 26.12 3.47
C PRO A 417 21.27 25.51 4.30
N ALA A 418 20.25 24.96 3.63
CA ALA A 418 19.12 24.29 4.28
C ALA A 418 19.56 22.97 4.97
N ALA A 419 20.49 22.23 4.35
CA ALA A 419 21.05 21.01 4.91
C ALA A 419 21.97 21.27 6.13
N LEU A 420 22.81 22.32 6.07
CA LEU A 420 23.69 22.72 7.17
C LEU A 420 22.91 23.20 8.42
N LEU A 421 21.79 23.90 8.22
CA LEU A 421 20.91 24.32 9.32
C LEU A 421 20.40 23.15 10.16
N ARG A 422 20.25 21.95 9.57
CA ARG A 422 19.86 20.74 10.33
C ARG A 422 21.02 20.13 11.11
N ILE A 423 22.24 20.15 10.57
CA ILE A 423 23.44 19.75 11.34
C ILE A 423 23.59 20.71 12.53
N ALA A 424 23.49 22.02 12.28
CA ALA A 424 23.58 23.03 13.33
C ALA A 424 22.41 22.98 14.34
N SER A 425 21.19 22.69 13.89
CA SER A 425 20.01 22.57 14.78
C SER A 425 19.99 21.26 15.56
N LEU A 426 20.47 20.15 14.99
CA LEU A 426 20.74 18.90 15.72
C LEU A 426 21.79 19.14 16.81
N PHE A 427 22.86 19.88 16.50
CA PHE A 427 23.84 20.29 17.51
C PHE A 427 23.18 21.16 18.60
N ARG A 428 22.38 22.17 18.25
CA ARG A 428 21.67 23.00 19.25
C ARG A 428 20.66 22.21 20.08
N PHE A 429 19.95 21.24 19.51
CA PHE A 429 18.97 20.41 20.20
C PHE A 429 19.66 19.42 21.15
N VAL A 430 20.79 18.84 20.73
CA VAL A 430 21.66 18.03 21.60
C VAL A 430 22.23 18.89 22.74
N THR A 431 22.68 20.11 22.47
CA THR A 431 23.15 21.04 23.52
C THR A 431 22.01 21.46 24.48
N LEU A 432 20.79 21.65 23.99
CA LEU A 432 19.62 22.00 24.83
C LEU A 432 19.16 20.82 25.70
N ILE A 433 19.21 19.59 25.19
CA ILE A 433 18.94 18.36 25.94
C ILE A 433 20.03 18.11 27.00
N LEU A 434 21.29 18.41 26.68
CA LEU A 434 22.40 18.31 27.63
C LEU A 434 22.32 19.40 28.72
N MET A 435 21.85 20.61 28.38
CA MET A 435 21.68 21.70 29.37
C MET A 435 20.43 21.57 30.24
N THR A 436 19.36 20.91 29.77
CA THR A 436 18.15 20.67 30.58
C THR A 436 18.31 19.50 31.56
N LYS A 437 19.19 18.52 31.27
CA LYS A 437 19.61 17.50 32.26
C LYS A 437 20.62 18.02 33.29
N GLY A 438 21.28 19.15 33.03
CA GLY A 438 22.29 19.74 33.92
C GLY A 438 21.76 20.56 35.11
N LYS A 439 20.44 20.84 35.19
CA LYS A 439 19.86 21.68 36.26
C LYS A 439 19.08 20.93 37.35
N ARG A 440 19.12 19.59 37.42
CA ARG A 440 18.50 18.80 38.52
C ARG A 440 19.48 18.20 39.54
N LYS A 441 20.71 18.73 39.62
CA LYS A 441 21.64 18.45 40.72
C LYS A 441 22.39 19.72 41.13
N ALA A 442 21.69 20.63 41.79
CA ALA A 442 22.26 21.57 42.76
C ALA A 442 21.10 22.19 43.55
N ASN A 443 21.08 21.88 44.84
CA ASN A 443 20.13 22.23 45.92
C ASN A 443 18.84 21.41 46.00
#